data_AF-A0A7X8VAR1-F1
#
_entry.id   AF-A0A7X8VAR1-F1
#
_cell.length_a   1.000
_cell.length_b   1.000
_cell.length_c   1.000
_cell.angle_alpha   90.00
_cell.angle_beta   90.00
_cell.angle_gamma   90.00
#
_symmetry.space_group_name_H-M   'P 1'
#
loop_
_entity.id
_entity.type
_entity.pdbx_description
1 polymer ?
#
loop_
_entity_poly.entity_id
_entity_poly.type
_entity_poly.pdbx_seq_one_letter_code
_entity_poly.pdbx_strand_id
1 'polypeptide(L)' 'YPEITYQDRSWTNEYDIEQMTDILVTRLNDQASREDIIDYLKTISANGKITEQTTSKVAWLYWQV' A
#
# COMPACT_ATOMS: atom_id res chain seq x y z
N TYR A 1 17.42 -24.60 17.37
CA TYR A 1 17.61 -24.26 15.94
C TYR A 1 16.56 -23.24 15.56
N PRO A 2 16.91 -22.17 14.82
CA PRO A 2 15.91 -21.22 14.37
C PRO A 2 14.99 -21.88 13.35
N GLU A 3 13.69 -21.69 13.53
CA GLU A 3 12.67 -22.12 12.55
C GLU A 3 12.16 -20.89 11.79
N ILE A 4 12.19 -20.96 10.46
CA ILE A 4 11.68 -19.92 9.57
C ILE A 4 10.38 -20.42 8.98
N THR A 5 9.29 -19.67 9.19
CA THR A 5 7.99 -19.94 8.57
C THR A 5 7.59 -18.79 7.65
N TYR A 6 7.08 -19.11 6.47
CA TYR A 6 6.60 -18.13 5.50
C TYR A 6 5.08 -18.10 5.53
N GLN A 7 4.49 -16.91 5.60
CA GLN A 7 3.05 -16.70 5.53
C GLN A 7 2.73 -15.68 4.45
N ASP A 8 1.80 -16.02 3.57
CA ASP A 8 1.18 -15.05 2.67
C ASP A 8 0.16 -14.23 3.46
N ARG A 9 0.23 -12.91 3.36
CA ARG A 9 -0.75 -12.00 3.98
C ARG A 9 -1.22 -10.97 2.97
N SER A 10 -2.53 -10.71 3.02
CA SER A 10 -3.17 -9.67 2.23
C SER A 10 -3.82 -8.66 3.18
N TRP A 11 -3.54 -7.38 2.96
CA TRP A 11 -4.19 -6.28 3.66
C TRP A 11 -4.99 -5.48 2.65
N THR A 12 -6.21 -5.12 3.04
CA THR A 12 -7.03 -4.17 2.30
C THR A 12 -7.10 -2.91 3.14
N ASN A 13 -6.54 -1.82 2.61
CA ASN A 13 -6.59 -0.51 3.24
C ASN A 13 -7.51 0.40 2.41
N GLU A 14 -8.28 1.22 3.09
CA GLU A 14 -9.07 2.28 2.46
C GLU A 14 -8.44 3.62 2.79
N TYR A 15 -8.29 4.46 1.77
CA TYR A 15 -7.74 5.80 1.88
C TYR A 15 -8.67 6.81 1.21
N ASP A 16 -8.72 8.02 1.76
CA ASP A 16 -9.27 9.15 1.02
C ASP A 16 -8.28 9.58 -0.08
N ILE A 17 -8.79 10.25 -1.12
CA ILE A 17 -7.98 10.67 -2.27
C ILE A 17 -6.74 11.48 -1.84
N GLU A 18 -6.89 12.42 -0.91
CA GLU A 18 -5.76 13.23 -0.40
C GLU A 18 -4.69 12.37 0.26
N GLN A 19 -5.10 11.41 1.12
CA GLN A 19 -4.15 10.52 1.79
C GLN A 19 -3.38 9.65 0.80
N MET A 20 -4.09 9.07 -0.18
CA MET A 20 -3.44 8.26 -1.21
C MET A 20 -2.52 9.11 -2.11
N THR A 21 -2.91 10.36 -2.38
CA THR A 21 -2.08 11.31 -3.15
C THR A 21 -0.74 11.55 -2.45
N ASP A 22 -0.75 11.84 -1.15
CA ASP A 22 0.49 12.09 -0.39
C ASP A 22 1.42 10.86 -0.38
N ILE A 23 0.84 9.66 -0.27
CA ILE A 23 1.58 8.39 -0.34
C ILE A 23 2.24 8.24 -1.73
N LEU A 24 1.49 8.46 -2.80
CA LEU A 24 1.97 8.27 -4.17
C LEU A 24 2.98 9.33 -4.59
N VAL A 25 2.81 10.59 -4.19
CA VAL A 25 3.82 11.64 -4.41
C VAL A 25 5.16 11.24 -3.81
N THR A 26 5.15 10.71 -2.58
CA THR A 26 6.37 10.23 -1.91
C THR A 26 6.97 9.01 -2.60
N ARG A 27 6.14 8.06 -3.06
CA ARG A 27 6.62 6.82 -3.72
C ARG A 27 7.15 7.06 -5.13
N LEU A 28 6.56 8.02 -5.85
CA LEU A 28 6.87 8.28 -7.26
C LEU A 28 8.04 9.25 -7.44
N ASN A 29 8.57 9.88 -6.38
CA ASN A 29 9.75 10.75 -6.45
C ASN A 29 9.72 11.72 -7.65
N ASP A 30 8.66 12.52 -7.76
CA ASP A 30 8.44 13.50 -8.82
C ASP A 30 8.26 12.95 -10.26
N GLN A 31 8.11 11.63 -10.44
CA GLN A 31 7.80 11.03 -11.75
C GLN A 31 6.40 11.37 -12.27
N ALA A 32 5.51 11.84 -11.39
CA ALA A 32 4.17 12.31 -11.74
C ALA A 32 3.83 13.55 -10.92
N SER A 33 3.10 14.48 -11.51
CA SER A 33 2.62 15.65 -10.78
C SER A 33 1.52 15.25 -9.78
N ARG A 34 1.37 16.04 -8.71
CA ARG A 34 0.28 15.83 -7.74
C ARG A 34 -1.09 15.87 -8.42
N GLU A 35 -1.26 16.75 -9.40
CA GLU A 35 -2.52 16.93 -10.13
C GLU A 35 -2.87 15.70 -10.96
N ASP A 36 -1.90 15.13 -11.68
CA ASP A 36 -2.09 13.89 -12.45
C ASP A 36 -2.46 12.72 -11.54
N ILE A 37 -1.84 12.64 -10.36
CA ILE A 37 -2.14 11.61 -9.35
C ILE A 37 -3.57 11.77 -8.84
N ILE A 38 -3.97 12.98 -8.47
CA ILE A 38 -5.34 13.25 -7.98
C ILE A 38 -6.38 12.90 -9.05
N ASP A 39 -6.15 13.32 -10.29
CA ASP A 39 -7.09 13.05 -11.37
C ASP A 39 -7.20 11.56 -11.67
N TYR A 40 -6.08 10.83 -11.68
CA TYR A 40 -6.10 9.37 -11.76
C TYR A 40 -6.87 8.75 -10.59
N LEU A 41 -6.61 9.17 -9.35
CA LEU A 41 -7.29 8.64 -8.16
C LEU A 41 -8.80 8.88 -8.21
N LYS A 42 -9.27 10.04 -8.69
CA LYS A 42 -10.71 10.28 -8.90
C LYS A 42 -11.35 9.26 -9.83
N THR A 43 -10.67 8.85 -10.90
CA THR A 43 -11.21 7.87 -11.87
C THR A 43 -11.40 6.48 -11.27
N ILE A 44 -10.54 6.08 -10.32
CA ILE A 44 -10.60 4.77 -9.68
C ILE A 44 -11.30 4.80 -8.31
N SER A 45 -11.61 5.99 -7.79
CA SER A 45 -12.29 6.14 -6.51
C SER A 45 -13.73 5.67 -6.58
N ALA A 46 -14.15 4.93 -5.55
CA ALA A 46 -15.55 4.60 -5.32
C ALA A 46 -16.01 5.36 -4.06
N ASN A 47 -17.02 6.22 -4.20
CA ASN A 47 -17.54 7.06 -3.11
C ASN A 47 -16.47 7.95 -2.44
N GLY A 48 -15.49 8.44 -3.20
CA GLY A 48 -14.39 9.27 -2.69
C GLY A 48 -13.30 8.50 -1.95
N LYS A 49 -13.38 7.16 -1.92
CA LYS A 49 -12.39 6.28 -1.31
C LYS A 49 -11.62 5.47 -2.34
N ILE A 50 -10.37 5.19 -2.01
CA ILE A 50 -9.44 4.35 -2.75
C ILE A 50 -9.15 3.10 -1.93
N THR A 51 -9.34 1.94 -2.52
CA THR A 51 -9.00 0.66 -1.90
C THR A 51 -7.64 0.19 -2.41
N GLU A 52 -6.64 0.08 -1.52
CA GLU A 52 -5.34 -0.52 -1.83
C GLU A 52 -5.33 -1.95 -1.30
N GLN A 53 -5.11 -2.92 -2.19
CA GLN A 53 -4.84 -4.31 -1.82
C GLN A 53 -3.35 -4.58 -1.88
N THR A 54 -2.75 -4.82 -0.72
CA THR A 54 -1.33 -5.19 -0.61
C THR A 54 -1.23 -6.67 -0.26
N THR A 55 -0.53 -7.45 -1.09
CA THR A 55 -0.21 -8.85 -0.79
C THR A 55 1.30 -8.99 -0.60
N SER A 56 1.73 -9.51 0.55
CA SER A 56 3.15 -9.68 0.87
C SER A 56 3.42 -11.05 1.49
N LYS A 57 4.61 -11.59 1.20
CA LYS A 57 5.16 -12.77 1.90
C LYS A 57 5.91 -12.31 3.13
N VAL A 58 5.45 -12.72 4.32
CA VAL A 58 6.10 -12.40 5.60
C VAL A 58 6.82 -13.64 6.12
N ALA A 59 8.09 -13.50 6.46
CA ALA A 59 8.86 -14.54 7.13
C ALA A 59 8.89 -14.29 8.64
N TRP A 60 8.54 -15.31 9.43
CA TRP A 60 8.61 -15.30 10.88
C TRP A 60 9.81 -16.14 11.31
N LEU A 61 10.72 -15.56 12.09
CA LEU A 61 11.88 -16.23 12.67
C LEU A 61 11.62 -16.45 14.16
N TYR A 62 11.51 -17.72 14.56
CA TYR A 62 11.44 -18.09 15.96
C TYR A 62 12.82 -18.52 16.46
N TRP A 63 13.28 -17.95 17.57
CA TRP A 63 14.47 -18.43 18.28
C TRP A 63 14.18 -18.54 19.79
N GLN A 64 14.57 -19.66 20.40
CA GLN A 64 14.60 -19.80 21.86
C GLN A 64 15.89 -19.20 22.41
N VAL A 65 15.76 -18.45 23.51
CA VAL A 65 16.87 -17.99 24.36
C VAL A 65 16.98 -18.89 25.57
#